data_AF-A0A7S1ZK48-F1
#
_entry.id   AF-A0A7S1ZK48-F1
#
_cell.length_a   1.000
_cell.length_b   1.000
_cell.length_c   1.000
_cell.angle_alpha   90.00
_cell.angle_beta   90.00
_cell.angle_gamma   90.00
#
_symmetry.space_group_name_H-M   'P 1'
#
loop_
_entity.id
_entity.type
_entity.pdbx_description
1 polymer ?
#
loop_
_entity_poly.entity_id
_entity_poly.type
_entity_poly.pdbx_seq_one_letter_code
_entity_poly.pdbx_strand_id
1 'polypeptide(L)'
;DRGEREDRKRRRPQLWRLDHALHTADAFRPVAIWSTLEDDRETAEVTALPNRRCPSDHIPLGISFEVLDILPLPEDEASRAIRRLEGLVAQQEEVLSRLDALLEECLSEAGLTIKKGQR
;
A
#
# COMPACT_ATOMS: atom_id res chain seq x y z
N ASP A 1 -32.35 -11.96 27.53
CA ASP A 1 -31.55 -11.61 26.35
C ASP A 1 -30.30 -10.76 26.68
N ARG A 2 -29.46 -11.23 27.62
CA ARG A 2 -28.23 -10.54 28.07
C ARG A 2 -26.95 -11.36 27.79
N GLY A 3 -27.09 -12.61 27.36
CA GLY A 3 -25.95 -13.53 27.16
C GLY A 3 -25.19 -13.30 25.86
N GLU A 4 -25.84 -12.85 24.79
CA GLU A 4 -25.18 -12.68 23.48
C GLU A 4 -24.26 -11.44 23.40
N ARG A 5 -24.38 -10.49 24.35
CA ARG A 5 -23.52 -9.29 24.38
C ARG A 5 -22.15 -9.55 25.01
N GLU A 6 -21.98 -10.62 25.78
CA GLU A 6 -20.69 -10.94 26.40
C GLU A 6 -19.77 -11.73 25.47
N ASP A 7 -20.32 -12.47 24.50
CA ASP A 7 -19.52 -13.35 23.64
C ASP A 7 -18.79 -12.63 22.50
N ARG A 8 -19.19 -11.38 22.19
CA ARG A 8 -18.45 -10.51 21.25
C ARG A 8 -17.13 -9.98 21.82
N LYS A 9 -16.86 -10.13 23.13
CA LYS A 9 -15.68 -9.57 23.81
C LYS A 9 -14.43 -10.46 23.75
N ARG A 10 -14.45 -11.61 23.06
CA ARG A 10 -13.33 -12.57 23.09
C ARG A 10 -12.79 -13.01 21.73
N ARG A 11 -13.16 -12.35 20.64
CA ARG A 11 -12.52 -12.64 19.36
C ARG A 11 -11.22 -11.85 19.28
N ARG A 12 -10.10 -12.55 19.49
CA ARG A 12 -8.78 -12.00 19.20
C ARG A 12 -8.75 -11.60 17.71
N PRO A 13 -8.22 -10.41 17.37
CA PRO A 13 -8.03 -10.04 15.98
C PRO A 13 -7.21 -11.13 15.29
N GLN A 14 -7.68 -11.60 14.13
CA GLN A 14 -6.90 -12.53 13.31
C GLN A 14 -5.88 -11.72 12.54
N LEU A 15 -4.60 -12.04 12.72
CA LEU A 15 -3.52 -11.47 11.95
C LEU A 15 -3.36 -12.28 10.67
N TRP A 16 -3.51 -11.61 9.53
CA TRP A 16 -3.21 -12.17 8.22
C TRP A 16 -2.05 -11.42 7.60
N ARG A 17 -1.09 -12.15 7.03
CA ARG A 17 0.01 -11.59 6.26
C ARG A 17 -0.44 -11.44 4.81
N LEU A 18 -1.01 -10.29 4.47
CA LEU A 18 -1.53 -10.02 3.12
C LEU A 18 -0.60 -9.13 2.31
N ASP A 19 0.15 -8.25 2.97
CA ASP A 19 1.05 -7.31 2.32
C ASP A 19 2.41 -7.96 2.06
N HIS A 20 2.88 -7.87 0.83
CA HIS A 20 4.14 -8.47 0.38
C HIS A 20 4.98 -7.44 -0.35
N ALA A 21 6.28 -7.39 -0.06
CA ALA A 21 7.26 -6.70 -0.89
C ALA A 21 8.03 -7.73 -1.72
N LEU A 22 7.90 -7.62 -3.03
CA LEU A 22 8.66 -8.43 -3.99
C LEU A 22 9.91 -7.65 -4.40
N HIS A 23 11.04 -8.34 -4.53
CA HIS A 23 12.30 -7.75 -5.00
C HIS A 23 12.96 -8.68 -6.01
N THR A 24 13.82 -8.12 -6.87
CA THR A 24 14.64 -8.89 -7.79
C THR A 24 15.88 -9.38 -7.05
N ALA A 25 16.05 -10.70 -6.90
CA ALA A 25 17.05 -11.29 -6.01
C ALA A 25 18.50 -11.13 -6.50
N ASP A 26 18.70 -10.92 -7.79
CA ASP A 26 19.98 -10.63 -8.43
C ASP A 26 20.37 -9.14 -8.36
N ALA A 27 19.40 -8.26 -8.13
CA ALA A 27 19.59 -6.81 -8.05
C ALA A 27 19.61 -6.28 -6.61
N PHE A 28 18.88 -6.94 -5.71
CA PHE A 28 18.64 -6.45 -4.36
C PHE A 28 18.80 -7.57 -3.35
N ARG A 29 19.58 -7.30 -2.30
CA ARG A 29 19.68 -8.15 -1.13
C ARG A 29 19.00 -7.47 0.07
N PRO A 30 17.99 -8.07 0.71
CA PRO A 30 17.40 -7.50 1.91
C PRO A 30 18.43 -7.51 3.06
N VAL A 31 18.69 -6.35 3.64
CA VAL A 31 19.66 -6.16 4.75
C VAL A 31 18.94 -6.02 6.07
N ALA A 32 17.80 -5.33 6.07
CA ALA A 32 16.98 -5.13 7.23
C ALA A 32 15.51 -5.12 6.83
N ILE A 33 14.67 -5.70 7.68
CA ILE A 33 13.22 -5.59 7.61
C ILE A 33 12.84 -4.87 8.90
N TRP A 34 12.06 -3.79 8.80
CA TRP A 34 11.48 -3.18 9.98
C TRP A 34 10.72 -4.25 10.74
N SER A 35 10.97 -4.37 12.04
CA SER A 35 10.12 -5.14 12.95
C SER A 35 8.69 -4.70 12.70
N THR A 36 7.91 -5.53 12.03
CA THR A 36 6.50 -5.26 11.78
C THR A 36 5.76 -5.31 13.12
N LEU A 37 4.50 -4.87 13.17
CA LEU A 37 3.65 -4.95 14.37
C LEU A 37 3.48 -6.38 14.94
N GLU A 38 4.06 -7.41 14.32
CA GLU A 38 4.26 -8.73 14.93
C GLU A 38 5.09 -8.65 16.23
N ASP A 39 6.00 -7.67 16.34
CA ASP A 39 6.74 -7.38 17.56
C ASP A 39 6.00 -6.40 18.50
N ASP A 40 4.95 -5.73 18.02
CA ASP A 40 4.09 -4.85 18.82
C ASP A 40 2.90 -5.62 19.39
N ARG A 41 3.14 -6.30 20.51
CA ARG A 41 2.12 -7.04 21.27
C ARG A 41 0.86 -6.23 21.55
N GLU A 42 0.96 -4.92 21.75
CA GLU A 42 -0.19 -4.08 22.07
C GLU A 42 -1.18 -4.00 20.89
N THR A 43 -0.67 -3.82 19.69
CA THR A 43 -1.47 -3.75 18.48
C THR A 43 -1.97 -5.14 18.04
N ALA A 44 -1.08 -6.14 18.10
CA ALA A 44 -1.36 -7.52 17.70
C ALA A 44 -2.39 -8.22 18.60
N GLU A 45 -2.36 -7.98 19.92
CA GLU A 45 -3.15 -8.75 20.88
C GLU A 45 -4.31 -7.98 21.51
N VAL A 46 -4.24 -6.64 21.57
CA VAL A 46 -5.12 -5.86 22.47
C VAL A 46 -6.04 -4.88 21.74
N THR A 47 -5.51 -4.10 20.79
CA THR A 47 -6.24 -2.92 20.28
C THR A 47 -6.82 -3.08 18.89
N ALA A 48 -6.39 -4.09 18.12
CA ALA A 48 -6.69 -4.23 16.69
C ALA A 48 -6.34 -2.96 15.90
N LEU A 49 -6.51 -3.01 14.58
CA LEU A 49 -6.33 -1.87 13.68
C LEU A 49 -7.66 -1.51 13.00
N PRO A 50 -7.89 -0.23 12.67
CA PRO A 50 -7.07 0.94 13.01
C PRO A 50 -7.20 1.34 14.50
N ASN A 51 -6.21 2.05 15.04
CA ASN A 51 -6.21 2.58 16.41
C ASN A 51 -5.54 3.98 16.51
N ARG A 52 -5.41 4.53 17.72
CA ARG A 52 -4.85 5.87 17.94
C ARG A 52 -3.39 6.03 17.49
N ARG A 53 -2.61 4.95 17.50
CA ARG A 53 -1.20 4.94 17.12
C ARG A 53 -1.01 4.64 15.63
N CYS A 54 -1.92 3.88 15.04
CA CYS A 54 -1.92 3.51 13.62
C CYS A 54 -3.32 3.73 13.01
N PRO A 55 -3.52 4.79 12.22
CA PRO A 55 -4.84 5.09 11.64
C PRO A 55 -5.20 4.19 10.45
N SER A 56 -4.31 3.29 10.04
CA SER A 56 -4.55 2.31 8.97
C SER A 56 -4.97 0.97 9.59
N ASP A 57 -5.81 0.23 8.87
CA ASP A 57 -6.12 -1.18 9.08
C ASP A 57 -4.97 -2.12 8.68
N HIS A 58 -3.96 -1.59 7.97
CA HIS A 58 -2.74 -2.29 7.57
C HIS A 58 -1.52 -1.83 8.36
N ILE A 59 -0.54 -2.74 8.45
CA ILE A 59 0.74 -2.52 9.11
C ILE A 59 1.74 -2.02 8.07
N PRO A 60 2.44 -0.90 8.28
CA PRO A 60 3.46 -0.46 7.34
C PRO A 60 4.59 -1.49 7.25
N LEU A 61 4.95 -1.88 6.02
CA LEU A 61 6.07 -2.74 5.72
C LEU A 61 7.28 -1.89 5.33
N GLY A 62 8.38 -1.99 6.08
CA GLY A 62 9.64 -1.33 5.77
C GLY A 62 10.73 -2.36 5.49
N ILE A 63 11.43 -2.24 4.36
CA ILE A 63 12.57 -3.10 4.02
C ILE A 63 13.70 -2.24 3.48
N SER A 64 14.92 -2.50 3.94
CA SER A 64 16.14 -1.92 3.41
C SER A 64 16.89 -2.95 2.58
N PHE A 65 17.31 -2.54 1.37
CA PHE A 65 18.02 -3.40 0.44
C PHE A 65 19.43 -2.86 0.18
N GLU A 66 20.40 -3.76 0.10
CA GLU A 66 21.68 -3.55 -0.56
C GLU A 66 21.46 -3.74 -2.07
N VAL A 67 21.92 -2.78 -2.86
CA VAL A 67 21.90 -2.88 -4.34
C VAL A 67 23.12 -3.68 -4.76
N LEU A 68 22.90 -4.78 -5.47
CA LEU A 68 23.96 -5.61 -6.03
C LEU A 68 24.39 -5.05 -7.38
N ASP A 69 25.67 -5.25 -7.73
CA ASP A 69 26.17 -4.88 -9.06
C ASP A 69 25.52 -5.78 -10.11
N ILE A 70 24.55 -5.20 -10.84
CA ILE A 70 23.84 -5.87 -11.91
C ILE A 70 24.56 -5.58 -13.22
N LEU A 71 24.73 -6.60 -14.06
CA LEU A 71 25.12 -6.37 -15.44
C LEU A 71 24.04 -5.51 -16.12
N PRO A 72 24.41 -4.43 -16.80
CA PRO A 72 23.44 -3.60 -17.50
C PRO A 72 22.70 -4.43 -18.54
N LEU A 73 21.40 -4.19 -18.68
CA LEU A 73 20.61 -4.77 -19.75
C LEU A 73 21.21 -4.38 -21.11
N PRO A 74 21.21 -5.28 -22.10
CA PRO A 74 21.51 -4.92 -23.48
C PRO A 74 20.65 -3.71 -23.90
N GLU A 75 21.23 -2.79 -24.67
CA GLU A 75 20.58 -1.51 -25.02
C GLU A 75 19.20 -1.70 -25.66
N ASP A 76 19.04 -2.73 -26.50
CA ASP A 76 17.76 -3.09 -27.12
C ASP A 76 16.70 -3.50 -26.09
N GLU A 77 17.09 -4.27 -25.07
CA GLU A 77 16.21 -4.70 -24.00
C GLU A 77 15.82 -3.55 -23.08
N ALA A 78 16.81 -2.72 -22.70
CA ALA A 78 16.57 -1.49 -21.94
C ALA A 78 15.59 -0.57 -22.68
N SER A 79 15.81 -0.36 -23.97
CA SER A 79 14.94 0.48 -24.83
C SER A 79 13.52 -0.07 -24.93
N ARG A 80 13.35 -1.39 -25.05
CA ARG A 80 12.03 -2.03 -25.03
C ARG A 80 11.34 -1.87 -23.68
N ALA A 81 12.06 -2.05 -22.58
CA ALA A 81 11.52 -1.90 -21.23
C ALA A 81 11.08 -0.46 -20.95
N ILE A 82 11.89 0.54 -21.33
CA ILE A 82 11.58 1.96 -21.18
C ILE A 82 10.30 2.32 -21.94
N ARG A 83 10.20 1.96 -23.23
CA ARG A 83 8.99 2.22 -24.03
C ARG A 83 7.73 1.59 -23.42
N ARG A 84 7.86 0.39 -22.85
CA ARG A 84 6.74 -0.27 -22.16
C ARG A 84 6.34 0.48 -20.89
N LEU A 85 7.31 0.93 -20.11
CA LEU A 85 7.06 1.72 -18.90
C LEU A 85 6.38 3.05 -19.23
N GLU A 86 6.86 3.77 -20.25
CA GLU A 86 6.24 5.01 -20.73
C GLU A 86 4.77 4.78 -21.15
N GLY A 87 4.50 3.68 -21.86
CA GLY A 87 3.12 3.31 -22.22
C GLY A 87 2.22 3.03 -21.01
N LEU A 88 2.75 2.36 -19.98
CA LEU A 88 2.01 2.10 -18.74
C LEU A 88 1.75 3.38 -17.94
N VAL A 89 2.73 4.29 -17.88
CA VAL A 89 2.57 5.59 -17.21
C VAL A 89 1.48 6.41 -17.90
N ALA A 90 1.50 6.50 -19.23
CA ALA A 90 0.48 7.22 -20.00
C ALA A 90 -0.92 6.62 -19.77
N GLN A 91 -1.06 5.29 -19.74
CA GLN A 91 -2.33 4.63 -19.42
C GLN A 91 -2.81 4.97 -18.01
N GLN A 92 -1.90 5.03 -17.04
CA GLN A 92 -2.27 5.34 -15.66
C GLN A 92 -2.67 6.82 -15.49
N GLU A 93 -2.01 7.74 -16.19
CA GLU A 93 -2.39 9.16 -16.24
C GLU A 93 -3.79 9.33 -16.85
N GLU A 94 -4.13 8.59 -17.91
CA GLU A 94 -5.47 8.59 -18.51
C GLU A 94 -6.53 8.09 -17.51
N VAL A 95 -6.24 6.99 -16.81
CA VAL A 95 -7.13 6.44 -15.78
C VAL A 95 -7.34 7.43 -14.64
N LEU A 96 -6.27 8.07 -14.15
CA LEU A 96 -6.35 9.08 -13.09
C LEU A 96 -7.17 10.29 -13.54
N SER A 97 -6.93 10.80 -14.75
CA SER A 97 -7.72 11.91 -15.31
C SER A 97 -9.20 11.57 -15.44
N ARG A 98 -9.53 10.33 -15.83
CA ARG A 98 -10.91 9.86 -15.92
C ARG A 98 -11.57 9.74 -14.54
N LEU A 99 -10.85 9.23 -13.56
CA LEU A 99 -11.32 9.13 -12.17
C LEU A 99 -11.58 10.51 -11.57
N ASP A 100 -10.68 11.47 -11.82
CA ASP A 100 -10.86 12.86 -11.38
C ASP A 100 -12.11 13.50 -11.99
N ALA A 101 -12.36 13.28 -13.29
CA ALA A 101 -13.56 13.78 -13.95
C ALA A 101 -14.85 13.17 -13.36
N LEU A 102 -14.87 11.87 -13.09
CA LEU A 102 -16.00 11.19 -12.45
C LEU A 102 -16.21 11.69 -11.01
N LEU A 103 -15.14 11.94 -10.26
CA LEU A 103 -15.24 12.50 -8.92
C LEU A 103 -15.83 13.91 -8.95
N GLU A 104 -15.43 14.76 -9.89
CA GLU A 104 -16.00 16.10 -10.07
C GLU A 104 -17.49 16.04 -10.43
N GLU A 105 -17.88 15.12 -11.32
CA GLU A 105 -19.28 14.89 -11.69
C GLU A 105 -20.12 14.45 -10.47
N CYS A 106 -19.70 13.40 -9.75
CA CYS A 106 -20.40 12.91 -8.57
C CYS A 106 -20.51 13.96 -7.45
N LEU A 107 -19.47 14.78 -7.24
CA LEU A 107 -19.52 15.84 -6.23
C LEU A 107 -20.41 17.00 -6.66
N SER A 108 -20.42 17.34 -7.95
CA SER A 108 -21.36 18.32 -8.50
C SER A 108 -22.81 17.88 -8.30
N GLU A 109 -23.13 16.61 -8.57
CA GLU A 109 -24.46 16.04 -8.28
C GLU A 109 -24.82 16.09 -6.79
N ALA A 110 -23.83 15.91 -5.91
CA ALA A 110 -24.00 15.99 -4.46
C ALA A 110 -24.01 17.44 -3.91
N GLY A 111 -23.81 18.47 -4.75
CA GLY A 111 -23.72 19.87 -4.32
C GLY A 111 -22.44 20.22 -3.53
N LEU A 112 -21.39 19.41 -3.68
CA LEU A 112 -20.10 19.57 -3.01
C LEU A 112 -19.05 20.09 -4.00
N THR A 113 -18.11 20.94 -3.55
CA THR A 113 -17.04 21.50 -4.40
C THR A 113 -15.66 21.12 -3.87
N ILE A 114 -14.78 20.60 -4.75
CA ILE A 114 -13.37 20.35 -4.42
C ILE A 114 -12.60 21.67 -4.52
N LYS A 115 -11.98 22.11 -3.41
CA LYS A 115 -10.89 23.09 -3.48
C LYS A 115 -9.61 22.37 -3.88
N LYS A 116 -9.25 22.41 -5.17
CA LYS A 116 -7.93 21.90 -5.61
C LYS A 116 -6.84 22.74 -4.95
N GLY A 117 -6.13 22.15 -3.98
CA GLY A 117 -4.94 22.75 -3.40
C GLY A 117 -3.84 22.78 -4.44
N GLN A 118 -3.27 23.96 -4.71
CA GLN A 118 -2.10 24.10 -5.58
C GLN A 118 -0.95 23.29 -4.97
N ARG A 119 -0.43 22.32 -5.73
CA ARG A 119 0.85 21.66 -5.45
C ARG A 119 2.00 22.55 -5.89
#